data_AF-A0A4Q5W8W9-F1
#
_entry.id   AF-A0A4Q5W8W9-F1
#
_cell.length_a   1.000
_cell.length_b   1.000
_cell.length_c   1.000
_cell.angle_alpha   90.00
_cell.angle_beta   90.00
_cell.angle_gamma   90.00
#
_symmetry.space_group_name_H-M   'P 1'
#
loop_
_entity.id
_entity.type
_entity.pdbx_description
1 polymer ?
#
loop_
_entity_poly.entity_id
_entity_poly.type
_entity_poly.pdbx_seq_one_letter_code
_entity_poly.pdbx_strand_id
1 'polypeptide(L)'
;GLPLKKGRHTLLTALAEEERTLIFYESPVRLVKTLADFIQYFGADRPCSVSRELTKMFEENARGTLQAVHDHFQQKGVKGEIVIIVGGKP
;
A
#
# COMPACT_ATOMS: atom_id res chain seq x y z
N GLY A 1 -8.24 -9.03 2.44
CA GLY A 1 -6.89 -8.99 1.82
C GLY A 1 -7.03 -9.00 0.31
N LEU A 2 -6.11 -8.37 -0.41
CA LEU A 2 -6.17 -8.29 -1.88
C LEU A 2 -6.10 -9.69 -2.51
N PRO A 3 -6.88 -9.98 -3.59
CA PRO A 3 -6.75 -11.23 -4.33
C PRO A 3 -5.33 -11.42 -4.90
N LEU A 4 -4.83 -12.65 -4.85
CA LEU A 4 -3.48 -12.98 -5.30
C LEU A 4 -3.34 -13.05 -6.83
N LYS A 5 -4.40 -13.46 -7.53
CA LYS A 5 -4.39 -13.67 -9.00
C LYS A 5 -5.71 -13.28 -9.63
N LYS A 6 -6.70 -14.17 -9.63
CA LYS A 6 -8.01 -13.92 -10.27
C LYS A 6 -8.75 -12.80 -9.54
N GLY A 7 -9.28 -11.84 -10.30
CA GLY A 7 -10.05 -10.71 -9.78
C GLY A 7 -9.22 -9.54 -9.24
N ARG A 8 -7.88 -9.64 -9.18
CA ARG A 8 -7.04 -8.53 -8.70
C ARG A 8 -7.17 -7.29 -9.57
N HIS A 9 -7.03 -7.45 -10.90
CA HIS A 9 -7.20 -6.36 -11.86
C HIS A 9 -8.57 -5.71 -11.73
N THR A 10 -9.64 -6.49 -11.80
CA THR A 10 -11.03 -5.99 -11.67
C THR A 10 -11.25 -5.21 -10.38
N LEU A 11 -10.74 -5.72 -9.25
CA LEU A 11 -10.85 -5.05 -7.97
C LEU A 11 -10.09 -3.71 -7.97
N LEU A 12 -8.83 -3.69 -8.40
CA LEU A 12 -8.03 -2.47 -8.38
C LEU A 12 -8.54 -1.40 -9.34
N THR A 13 -9.04 -1.80 -10.51
CA THR A 13 -9.71 -0.87 -11.43
C THR A 13 -10.95 -0.25 -10.79
N ALA A 14 -11.77 -1.04 -10.08
CA ALA A 14 -12.94 -0.50 -9.39
C ALA A 14 -12.56 0.43 -8.23
N LEU A 15 -11.54 0.07 -7.44
CA LEU A 15 -11.07 0.88 -6.31
C LEU A 15 -10.37 2.18 -6.74
N ALA A 16 -9.91 2.29 -7.98
CA ALA A 16 -9.31 3.53 -8.48
C ALA A 16 -10.30 4.70 -8.50
N GLU A 17 -11.60 4.38 -8.59
CA GLU A 17 -12.72 5.32 -8.61
C GLU A 17 -13.28 5.61 -7.21
N GLU A 18 -12.77 4.98 -6.15
CA GLU A 18 -13.26 5.21 -4.79
C GLU A 18 -12.79 6.56 -4.24
N GLU A 19 -13.72 7.41 -3.81
CA GLU A 19 -13.46 8.75 -3.24
C GLU A 19 -13.10 8.69 -1.73
N ARG A 20 -13.44 7.58 -1.05
CA ARG A 20 -13.13 7.39 0.37
C ARG A 20 -11.72 6.83 0.55
N THR A 21 -11.17 7.07 1.74
CA THR A 21 -9.92 6.43 2.17
C THR A 21 -10.06 4.90 2.18
N LEU A 22 -9.08 4.23 1.60
CA LEU A 22 -8.99 2.78 1.51
C LEU A 22 -7.99 2.25 2.55
N ILE A 23 -8.31 1.11 3.17
CA ILE A 23 -7.43 0.44 4.14
C ILE A 23 -7.18 -1.00 3.68
N PHE A 24 -5.91 -1.38 3.62
CA PHE A 24 -5.46 -2.71 3.21
C PHE A 24 -4.55 -3.33 4.25
N TYR A 25 -4.79 -4.60 4.54
CA TYR A 25 -3.83 -5.44 5.25
C TYR A 25 -2.95 -6.17 4.24
N GLU A 26 -1.64 -6.16 4.47
CA GLU A 26 -0.67 -6.72 3.53
C GLU A 26 0.43 -7.52 4.25
N SER A 27 0.97 -8.52 3.56
CA SER A 27 2.14 -9.24 4.06
C SER A 27 3.43 -8.52 3.68
N PRO A 28 4.48 -8.60 4.51
CA PRO A 28 5.75 -7.90 4.26
C PRO A 28 6.41 -8.28 2.94
N VAL A 29 6.30 -9.54 2.53
CA VAL A 29 6.84 -10.02 1.24
C VAL A 29 6.11 -9.47 0.02
N ARG A 30 4.89 -8.94 0.20
CA ARG A 30 4.07 -8.40 -0.90
C ARG A 30 4.04 -6.87 -0.93
N LEU A 31 4.47 -6.18 0.12
CA LEU A 31 4.32 -4.72 0.25
C LEU A 31 4.78 -3.97 -1.00
N VAL A 32 6.03 -4.16 -1.41
CA VAL A 32 6.62 -3.43 -2.55
C VAL A 32 5.82 -3.70 -3.84
N LYS A 33 5.44 -4.96 -4.08
CA LYS A 33 4.63 -5.33 -5.24
C LYS A 33 3.23 -4.70 -5.19
N THR A 34 2.58 -4.70 -4.03
CA THR A 34 1.26 -4.08 -3.87
C THR A 34 1.32 -2.57 -4.03
N LEU A 35 2.36 -1.90 -3.53
CA LEU A 35 2.57 -0.47 -3.77
C LEU A 35 2.80 -0.17 -5.27
N ALA A 36 3.56 -1.01 -5.97
CA ALA A 36 3.74 -0.87 -7.42
C ALA A 36 2.41 -1.02 -8.19
N ASP A 37 1.57 -1.99 -7.81
CA ASP A 37 0.22 -2.08 -8.36
C ASP A 37 -0.58 -0.81 -8.05
N PHE A 38 -0.57 -0.33 -6.80
CA PHE A 38 -1.30 0.89 -6.45
C PHE A 38 -0.82 2.11 -7.25
N ILE A 39 0.47 2.26 -7.52
CA ILE A 39 0.99 3.31 -8.41
C ILE A 39 0.36 3.18 -9.81
N GLN A 40 0.32 1.96 -10.36
CA GLN A 40 -0.25 1.69 -11.67
C GLN A 40 -1.75 2.03 -11.76
N TYR A 41 -2.54 1.70 -10.73
CA TYR A 41 -4.01 1.89 -10.79
C TYR A 41 -4.49 3.23 -10.21
N PHE A 42 -3.84 3.73 -9.15
CA PHE A 42 -4.31 4.91 -8.40
C PHE A 42 -3.51 6.19 -8.71
N GLY A 43 -2.34 6.03 -9.37
CA GLY A 43 -1.42 7.11 -9.71
C GLY A 43 -0.31 7.31 -8.68
N ALA A 44 0.90 7.64 -9.17
CA ALA A 44 2.10 7.80 -8.34
C ALA A 44 1.95 8.82 -7.21
N ASP A 45 1.17 9.88 -7.45
CA ASP A 45 1.00 11.02 -6.53
C ASP A 45 -0.10 10.80 -5.48
N ARG A 46 -0.81 9.66 -5.50
CA ARG A 46 -1.87 9.41 -4.53
C ARG A 46 -1.30 9.40 -3.10
N PRO A 47 -1.86 10.18 -2.15
CA PRO A 47 -1.37 10.16 -0.78
C PRO A 47 -1.62 8.79 -0.14
N CYS A 48 -0.63 8.28 0.57
CA CYS A 48 -0.75 7.04 1.32
C CYS A 48 0.06 7.07 2.62
N SER A 49 -0.20 6.07 3.47
CA SER A 49 0.56 5.77 4.67
C SER A 49 0.73 4.26 4.77
N VAL A 50 1.91 3.81 5.19
CA VAL A 50 2.18 2.42 5.53
C VAL A 50 2.64 2.37 6.97
N SER A 51 1.91 1.61 7.78
CA SER A 51 2.22 1.34 9.18
C SER A 51 2.59 -0.11 9.33
N ARG A 52 3.67 -0.40 10.06
CA ARG A 52 4.07 -1.76 10.40
C ARG A 52 4.32 -1.92 11.88
N GLU A 53 3.80 -3.01 12.43
CA GLU A 53 3.94 -3.36 13.84
C GLU A 53 4.66 -4.71 13.98
N LEU A 54 5.77 -4.69 14.71
CA LEU A 54 6.56 -5.87 15.09
C LEU A 54 6.67 -5.98 16.60
N THR A 55 7.04 -4.86 17.24
CA THR A 55 7.05 -4.58 18.69
C THR A 55 7.05 -3.05 18.88
N LYS A 56 6.79 -2.55 20.10
CA LYS A 56 6.83 -1.10 20.45
C LYS A 56 8.15 -0.39 20.06
N MET A 57 9.26 -1.11 19.90
CA MET A 57 10.57 -0.53 19.56
C MET A 57 10.84 -0.47 18.04
N PHE A 58 10.09 -1.20 17.22
CA PHE A 58 10.32 -1.30 15.77
C PHE A 58 9.09 -0.93 14.94
N GLU A 59 8.18 -0.14 15.52
CA GLU A 59 7.09 0.48 14.78
C GLU A 59 7.67 1.48 13.77
N GLU A 60 7.21 1.41 12.54
CA GLU A 60 7.59 2.34 11.48
C GLU A 60 6.31 2.80 10.76
N ASN A 61 6.19 4.13 10.61
CA ASN A 61 5.11 4.78 9.88
C ASN A 61 5.74 5.62 8.77
N ALA A 62 5.50 5.25 7.50
CA ALA A 62 5.95 6.02 6.34
C ALA A 62 4.73 6.63 5.65
N ARG A 63 4.78 7.93 5.36
CA ARG A 63 3.69 8.69 4.73
C ARG A 63 4.24 9.55 3.59
N GLY A 64 3.48 9.67 2.51
CA GLY A 64 3.84 10.47 1.35
C GLY A 64 2.95 10.14 0.17
N THR A 65 3.47 10.35 -1.03
CA THR A 65 2.86 9.79 -2.24
C THR A 65 3.13 8.28 -2.32
N LEU A 66 2.32 7.54 -3.07
CA LEU A 66 2.55 6.12 -3.33
C LEU A 66 3.97 5.85 -3.85
N GLN A 67 4.49 6.72 -4.72
CA GLN A 67 5.86 6.61 -5.22
C GLN A 67 6.90 6.75 -4.11
N ALA A 68 6.83 7.82 -3.30
CA ALA A 68 7.80 8.05 -2.24
C ALA A 68 7.80 6.92 -1.19
N VAL A 69 6.61 6.41 -0.86
CA VAL A 69 6.48 5.29 0.09
C VAL A 69 6.95 3.97 -0.52
N HIS A 70 6.69 3.71 -1.80
CA HIS A 70 7.25 2.55 -2.52
C HIS A 70 8.78 2.54 -2.44
N ASP A 71 9.42 3.66 -2.78
CA ASP A 71 10.88 3.77 -2.84
C ASP A 71 11.52 3.59 -1.46
N HIS A 72 10.86 4.09 -0.40
CA HIS A 72 11.28 3.90 0.99
C HIS A 72 11.34 2.43 1.41
N PHE A 73 10.39 1.60 0.96
CA PHE A 73 10.34 0.17 1.31
C PHE A 73 11.07 -0.73 0.33
N GLN A 74 11.42 -0.25 -0.87
CA GLN A 74 12.19 -1.02 -1.85
C GLN A 74 13.60 -1.38 -1.35
N GLN A 75 14.18 -0.56 -0.48
CA GLN A 75 15.56 -0.70 0.01
C GLN A 75 15.68 -1.50 1.32
N LYS A 76 14.56 -1.91 1.93
CA LYS A 76 14.53 -2.48 3.29
C LYS A 76 13.90 -3.87 3.31
N GLY A 77 14.47 -4.78 4.11
CA GLY A 77 13.78 -6.02 4.49
C GLY A 77 12.61 -5.72 5.43
N VAL A 78 11.39 -5.76 4.92
CA VAL A 78 10.17 -5.49 5.70
C VAL A 78 9.76 -6.75 6.47
N LYS A 79 9.35 -6.59 7.73
CA LYS A 79 8.82 -7.66 8.58
C LYS A 79 7.62 -7.12 9.36
N GLY A 80 6.78 -8.02 9.88
CA GLY A 80 5.62 -7.69 10.71
C GLY A 80 4.31 -7.60 9.95
N GLU A 81 3.25 -7.24 10.66
CA GLU A 81 1.95 -6.94 10.06
C GLU A 81 1.99 -5.55 9.44
N ILE A 82 1.35 -5.39 8.28
CA ILE A 82 1.35 -4.12 7.54
C ILE A 82 -0.07 -3.68 7.28
N VAL A 83 -0.32 -2.41 7.60
CA VAL A 83 -1.51 -1.68 7.21
C VAL A 83 -1.11 -0.60 6.21
N ILE A 84 -1.77 -0.59 5.05
CA ILE A 84 -1.63 0.43 4.03
C ILE A 84 -2.92 1.23 4.00
N ILE A 85 -2.81 2.54 4.15
CA ILE A 85 -3.90 3.50 4.03
C ILE A 85 -3.66 4.30 2.75
N VAL A 86 -4.63 4.35 1.85
CA VAL A 86 -4.54 5.07 0.58
C VAL A 86 -5.67 6.09 0.51
N GLY A 87 -5.36 7.33 0.13
CA GLY A 87 -6.36 8.36 -0.10
C GLY A 87 -7.30 7.99 -1.25
N GLY A 88 -8.53 8.48 -1.18
CA GLY A 88 -9.50 8.34 -2.26
C GLY A 88 -9.08 9.09 -3.53
N LYS A 89 -9.86 8.91 -4.59
CA LYS A 89 -9.71 9.63 -5.85
C LYS A 89 -9.82 11.14 -5.59
N PRO A 90 -8.87 11.96 -6.08
CA PRO A 90 -8.92 13.42 -5.95
C PRO A 90 -10.13 14.05 -6.65
#